data_AF-A0A958EKS5-F1
#
_entry.id   AF-A0A958EKS5-F1
#
_cell.length_a   1.000
_cell.length_b   1.000
_cell.length_c   1.000
_cell.angle_alpha   90.00
_cell.angle_beta   90.00
_cell.angle_gamma   90.00
#
_symmetry.space_group_name_H-M   'P 1'
#
loop_
_entity.id
_entity.type
_entity.pdbx_description
1 polymer ?
#
loop_
_entity_poly.entity_id
_entity_poly.type
_entity_poly.pdbx_seq_one_letter_code
_entity_poly.pdbx_strand_id
1 'polypeptide(L)'
;LRHLFEFTADESCGKCFPCRLGSTRGEELLHKAQHEDYKIDRQLFDDLIETMEIGSLCALGGGLPLGVKNALHYFDDELRDYFKQRTESPVLN
;
A
#
# COMPACT_ATOMS: atom_id res chain seq x y z
N LEU A 1 2.77 -4.92 -7.73
CA LEU A 1 2.24 -3.83 -6.88
C LEU A 1 2.99 -2.51 -7.08
N ARG A 2 4.33 -2.47 -7.01
CA ARG A 2 5.13 -1.22 -7.09
C ARG A 2 4.70 -0.27 -8.22
N HIS A 3 4.59 -0.79 -9.45
CA HIS A 3 4.16 0.01 -10.62
C HIS A 3 2.79 0.71 -10.47
N LEU A 4 1.83 0.13 -9.72
CA LEU A 4 0.54 0.80 -9.49
C LEU A 4 0.73 2.07 -8.65
N PHE A 5 1.59 1.98 -7.63
CA PHE A 5 1.92 3.08 -6.74
C PHE A 5 2.78 4.14 -7.44
N GLU A 6 3.80 3.71 -8.18
CA GLU A 6 4.65 4.57 -9.01
C GLU A 6 3.82 5.40 -9.99
N PHE A 7 2.99 4.75 -10.81
CA PHE A 7 2.09 5.43 -11.73
C PHE A 7 1.16 6.43 -11.02
N THR A 8 0.61 6.05 -9.86
CA THR A 8 -0.28 6.92 -9.10
C THR A 8 0.46 8.08 -8.43
N ALA A 9 1.75 7.92 -8.12
CA ALA A 9 2.60 9.00 -7.63
C ALA A 9 2.89 10.01 -8.75
N ASP A 10 3.24 9.53 -9.93
CA ASP A 10 3.53 10.36 -11.11
C ASP A 10 2.30 11.11 -11.61
N GLU A 11 1.14 10.46 -11.64
CA GLU A 11 -0.12 11.04 -12.14
C GLU A 11 -0.93 11.75 -11.04
N SER A 12 -0.39 11.86 -9.82
CA SER A 12 -1.09 12.53 -8.74
C SER A 12 -1.26 14.03 -9.04
N CYS A 13 -2.51 14.51 -9.04
CA CYS A 13 -2.77 15.95 -9.14
C CYS A 13 -2.37 16.75 -7.88
N GLY A 14 -1.94 16.07 -6.80
CA GLY A 14 -1.46 16.68 -5.57
C GLY A 14 -2.52 17.24 -4.62
N LYS A 15 -3.82 17.19 -4.97
CA LYS A 15 -4.90 17.86 -4.22
C LYS A 15 -5.23 17.22 -2.87
N CYS A 16 -5.09 15.91 -2.73
CA CYS A 16 -5.35 15.20 -1.47
C CYS A 16 -4.08 14.54 -0.93
N PHE A 17 -3.77 14.79 0.34
CA PHE A 17 -2.65 14.19 1.05
C PHE A 17 -2.61 12.66 0.98
N PRO A 18 -3.71 11.92 1.22
CA PRO A 18 -3.69 10.45 1.15
C PRO A 18 -3.26 9.94 -0.23
N CYS A 19 -3.74 10.51 -1.33
CA CYS A 19 -3.25 10.13 -2.67
C CYS A 19 -1.79 10.56 -2.87
N ARG A 20 -1.47 11.85 -2.69
CA ARG A 20 -0.14 12.41 -3.02
C ARG A 20 1.00 11.76 -2.23
N LEU A 21 0.82 11.66 -0.91
CA LEU A 21 1.84 11.08 -0.04
C LEU A 21 1.73 9.56 -0.01
N GLY A 22 0.52 9.02 0.04
CA GLY A 22 0.31 7.58 0.15
C GLY A 22 0.81 6.81 -1.06
N SER A 23 0.65 7.36 -2.28
CA SER A 23 1.18 6.74 -3.50
C SER A 23 2.71 6.63 -3.46
N THR A 24 3.38 7.72 -3.08
CA THR A 24 4.85 7.75 -2.93
C THR A 24 5.32 6.79 -1.83
N ARG A 25 4.66 6.78 -0.67
CA ARG A 25 5.06 5.89 0.44
C ARG A 25 4.84 4.42 0.11
N GLY A 26 3.76 4.08 -0.58
CA GLY A 26 3.53 2.71 -1.01
C GLY A 26 4.54 2.26 -2.07
N GLU A 27 4.92 3.14 -2.99
CA GLU A 27 6.01 2.89 -3.94
C GLU A 27 7.33 2.59 -3.21
N GLU A 28 7.74 3.46 -2.29
CA GLU A 28 8.98 3.30 -1.52
C GLU A 28 9.00 2.00 -0.70
N LEU A 29 7.89 1.66 -0.03
CA LEU A 29 7.77 0.42 0.75
C LEU A 29 7.96 -0.81 -0.14
N LEU A 30 7.32 -0.82 -1.31
CA LEU A 30 7.40 -1.93 -2.26
C LEU A 30 8.76 -1.99 -2.94
N HIS A 31 9.36 -0.84 -3.26
CA HIS A 31 10.70 -0.77 -3.80
C HIS A 31 11.72 -1.37 -2.83
N LYS A 32 11.68 -0.97 -1.55
CA LYS A 32 12.55 -1.52 -0.50
C LYS A 32 12.37 -3.03 -0.37
N ALA A 33 11.13 -3.51 -0.32
CA ALA A 33 10.87 -4.95 -0.19
C ALA A 33 11.36 -5.78 -1.40
N GLN A 34 11.48 -5.16 -2.58
CA GLN A 34 11.97 -5.83 -3.79
C GLN A 34 13.48 -5.88 -3.91
N HIS A 35 14.21 -4.91 -3.34
CA HIS A 35 15.64 -4.72 -3.60
C HIS A 35 16.52 -4.80 -2.36
N GLU A 36 15.93 -4.78 -1.17
CA GLU A 36 16.64 -4.80 0.11
C GLU A 36 16.15 -5.97 0.97
N ASP A 37 16.90 -6.31 2.02
CA ASP A 37 16.44 -7.26 3.06
C ASP A 37 15.42 -6.58 3.99
N TYR A 38 14.29 -6.20 3.40
CA TYR A 38 13.21 -5.49 4.06
C TYR A 38 11.89 -6.24 3.85
N LYS A 39 11.17 -6.46 4.95
CA LYS A 39 9.81 -7.01 4.93
C LYS A 39 8.84 -5.92 5.36
N ILE A 40 7.80 -5.69 4.56
CA ILE A 40 6.78 -4.68 4.82
C ILE A 40 5.96 -5.13 6.03
N ASP A 41 5.72 -4.23 6.99
CA ASP A 41 4.73 -4.50 8.04
C ASP A 41 3.34 -4.57 7.42
N ARG A 42 2.66 -5.71 7.56
CA ARG A 42 1.36 -5.94 6.91
C ARG A 42 0.29 -4.98 7.42
N GLN A 43 0.27 -4.68 8.72
CA GLN A 43 -0.73 -3.76 9.28
C GLN A 43 -0.50 -2.34 8.76
N LEU A 44 0.75 -1.87 8.75
CA LEU A 44 1.09 -0.56 8.19
C LEU A 44 0.67 -0.43 6.73
N PHE A 45 0.87 -1.48 5.93
CA PHE A 45 0.49 -1.47 4.52
C PHE A 45 -1.03 -1.49 4.33
N ASP A 46 -1.75 -2.30 5.12
CA ASP A 46 -3.22 -2.32 5.11
C ASP A 46 -3.79 -0.94 5.51
N ASP A 47 -3.25 -0.30 6.55
CA ASP A 47 -3.67 1.04 7.01
C ASP A 47 -3.44 2.11 5.93
N LEU A 48 -2.32 2.02 5.20
CA LEU A 48 -2.01 2.91 4.08
C LEU A 48 -3.05 2.77 2.97
N ILE A 49 -3.38 1.54 2.59
CA ILE A 49 -4.36 1.23 1.55
C ILE A 49 -5.75 1.73 1.93
N GLU A 50 -6.20 1.48 3.17
CA GLU A 50 -7.48 1.96 3.67
C GLU A 50 -7.53 3.50 3.69
N THR A 51 -6.48 4.14 4.20
CA THR A 51 -6.38 5.60 4.24
C THR A 51 -6.47 6.22 2.84
N MET A 52 -5.83 5.60 1.85
CA MET A 52 -5.93 6.04 0.45
C MET A 52 -7.34 5.85 -0.12
N GLU A 53 -8.02 4.76 0.22
CA GLU A 53 -9.36 4.43 -0.28
C GLU A 53 -10.40 5.42 0.22
N ILE A 54 -10.42 5.68 1.54
CA ILE A 54 -11.44 6.53 2.16
C ILE A 54 -11.09 8.01 2.09
N GLY A 55 -9.80 8.35 2.00
CA GLY A 55 -9.32 9.73 2.09
C GLY A 55 -9.08 10.43 0.75
N SER A 56 -9.02 9.69 -0.36
CA SER A 56 -8.73 10.27 -1.67
C SER A 56 -9.98 10.87 -2.32
N LEU A 57 -9.84 12.07 -2.90
CA LEU A 57 -10.97 12.83 -3.46
C LEU A 57 -11.42 12.36 -4.86
N CYS A 58 -10.66 11.51 -5.54
CA CYS A 58 -10.95 11.10 -6.91
C CYS A 58 -10.67 9.61 -7.13
N ALA A 59 -11.14 9.10 -8.28
CA ALA A 59 -11.02 7.70 -8.66
C ALA A 59 -9.57 7.22 -8.88
N LEU A 60 -8.62 8.11 -9.20
CA LEU A 60 -7.21 7.73 -9.29
C LEU A 60 -6.69 7.29 -7.91
N GLY A 61 -6.82 8.16 -6.90
CA GLY A 61 -6.33 7.86 -5.55
C GLY A 61 -7.17 6.81 -4.84
N GLY A 62 -8.51 6.93 -4.89
CA GLY A 62 -9.43 6.00 -4.22
C GLY A 62 -9.59 4.66 -4.94
N GLY A 63 -9.24 4.58 -6.23
CA GLY A 63 -9.33 3.37 -7.03
C GLY A 63 -8.10 2.46 -6.96
N LEU A 64 -6.89 3.00 -6.75
CA LEU A 64 -5.68 2.19 -6.55
C LEU A 64 -5.85 1.09 -5.48
N PRO A 65 -6.42 1.39 -4.30
CA PRO A 65 -6.66 0.40 -3.24
C PRO A 65 -7.34 -0.88 -3.69
N LEU A 66 -8.33 -0.82 -4.60
CA LEU A 66 -9.05 -2.00 -5.06
C LEU A 66 -8.11 -3.00 -5.77
N GLY A 67 -7.23 -2.49 -6.65
CA GLY A 67 -6.26 -3.33 -7.34
C GLY A 67 -5.26 -3.97 -6.38
N VAL A 68 -4.83 -3.22 -5.36
CA VAL A 68 -3.89 -3.73 -4.35
C VAL A 68 -4.55 -4.77 -3.45
N LYS A 69 -5.77 -4.52 -2.96
CA LYS A 69 -6.53 -5.47 -2.13
C LYS A 69 -6.78 -6.78 -2.87
N ASN A 70 -7.17 -6.72 -4.15
CA ASN A 70 -7.34 -7.91 -4.97
C ASN A 70 -6.05 -8.69 -5.11
N ALA A 71 -4.92 -8.00 -5.34
CA ALA A 71 -3.63 -8.67 -5.42
C ALA A 71 -3.27 -9.37 -4.10
N LEU A 72 -3.43 -8.68 -2.97
CA LEU A 72 -3.18 -9.26 -1.64
C LEU A 72 -4.11 -10.42 -1.29
N HIS A 73 -5.34 -10.43 -1.82
CA HIS A 73 -6.31 -11.49 -1.56
C HIS A 73 -6.09 -12.72 -2.43
N TYR A 74 -5.93 -12.53 -3.75
CA TYR A 74 -5.86 -13.62 -4.71
C TYR A 74 -4.45 -14.17 -4.94
N PHE A 75 -3.42 -13.40 -4.58
CA PHE A 75 -2.00 -13.78 -4.73
C PHE A 75 -1.25 -13.68 -3.39
N ASP A 76 -1.91 -14.03 -2.28
CA ASP A 76 -1.29 -13.96 -0.94
C ASP A 76 -0.04 -14.84 -0.87
N ASP A 77 -0.08 -16.05 -1.44
CA ASP A 77 1.04 -16.98 -1.39
C ASP A 77 2.27 -16.44 -2.14
N GLU A 78 2.08 -15.82 -3.29
CA GLU A 78 3.17 -15.19 -4.07
C GLU A 78 3.71 -13.92 -3.42
N LEU A 79 2.88 -13.22 -2.65
CA LEU A 79 3.24 -11.96 -2.01
C LEU A 79 3.76 -12.13 -0.59
N ARG A 80 3.53 -13.28 0.05
CA ARG A 80 3.83 -13.52 1.47
C ARG A 80 5.26 -13.19 1.84
N ASP A 81 6.21 -13.53 0.97
CA ASP A 81 7.62 -13.29 1.20
C ASP A 81 7.98 -11.80 1.26
N TYR A 82 7.14 -10.87 0.82
CA TYR A 82 7.42 -9.44 0.92
C TYR A 82 6.92 -8.82 2.24
N PHE A 83 6.16 -9.56 3.05
CA PHE A 83 5.53 -9.05 4.26
C PHE A 83 6.07 -9.72 5.52
N LYS A 84 6.12 -8.96 6.61
CA LYS A 84 6.25 -9.53 7.95
C LYS A 84 4.94 -10.23 8.28
N GLN A 85 5.03 -11.41 8.88
CA GLN A 85 3.85 -12.04 9.47
C GLN A 85 3.30 -11.11 10.56
N ARG A 86 1.97 -11.01 10.65
CA ARG A 86 1.33 -10.28 11.75
C ARG A 86 1.79 -10.91 13.05
N THR A 87 2.68 -10.24 13.77
CA THR A 87 2.81 -10.46 15.20
C THR A 87 1.50 -10.00 15.82
N GLU A 88 0.83 -10.87 16.56
CA GLU A 88 -0.30 -10.48 17.41
C GLU A 88 0.14 -9.30 18.29
N SER A 89 -0.24 -8.08 17.92
CA SER A 89 -0.14 -6.96 18.85
C SER A 89 -1.15 -7.22 19.96
N PRO A 90 -0.78 -7.08 21.25
CA PRO A 90 -1.73 -7.18 22.32
C PRO A 90 -2.79 -6.11 22.07
N VAL A 91 -4.03 -6.55 21.88
CA VAL A 91 -5.20 -5.69 21.89
C VAL A 91 -5.14 -4.93 23.21
N LEU A 92 -4.86 -3.63 23.13
CA LEU A 92 -5.07 -2.74 24.27
C LEU A 92 -6.59 -2.63 24.42
N ASN A 93 -7.12 -3.41 25.36
CA ASN A 93 -8.48 -3.31 25.87
C ASN A 93 -8.73 -1.93 26.49
#